data_AF-A0A5K0XNN5-F1
#
_entry.id   AF-A0A5K0XNN5-F1
#
_cell.length_a   1.000
_cell.length_b   1.000
_cell.length_c   1.000
_cell.angle_alpha   90.00
_cell.angle_beta   90.00
_cell.angle_gamma   90.00
#
_symmetry.space_group_name_H-M   'P 1'
#
loop_
_entity.id
_entity.type
_entity.pdbx_description
1 polymer ?
#
loop_
_entity_poly.entity_id
_entity_poly.type
_entity_poly.pdbx_seq_one_letter_code
_entity_poly.pdbx_strand_id
1 'polypeptide(L)'
;TMPWKLKDLCVFFLRHQALRFYGSTNVTVTGITIRNSPQCHLKFDSCMTVSVYNMTVSSPGNSPNTDGIHLQNSVDVVVHHSNLAC
;
A
#
# COMPACT_ATOMS: atom_id res chain seq x y z
N THR A 1 11.94 12.17 21.07
CA THR A 1 12.04 11.60 19.71
C THR A 1 10.67 11.06 19.34
N MET A 2 9.91 11.83 18.56
CA MET A 2 8.44 11.72 18.46
C MET A 2 8.01 10.58 17.51
N PRO A 3 7.00 9.77 17.87
CA PRO A 3 6.46 8.73 17.00
C PRO A 3 5.55 9.38 15.95
N TRP A 4 5.65 8.95 14.70
CA TRP A 4 4.94 9.52 13.55
C TRP A 4 3.43 9.60 13.79
N LYS A 5 2.94 10.83 14.01
CA LYS A 5 1.51 11.18 13.95
C LYS A 5 1.22 11.52 12.49
N LEU A 6 0.25 10.82 11.91
CA LEU A 6 -0.34 10.99 10.57
C LEU A 6 -0.48 12.49 10.20
N LYS A 7 0.56 13.06 9.60
CA LYS A 7 0.56 14.41 9.04
C LYS A 7 1.35 14.29 7.75
N ASP A 8 0.80 14.84 6.68
CA ASP A 8 1.34 14.84 5.31
C ASP A 8 0.87 13.68 4.42
N LEU A 9 -0.41 13.29 4.53
CA LEU A 9 -1.10 12.53 3.48
C LEU A 9 -1.49 13.50 2.35
N CYS A 10 -0.62 13.67 1.35
CA CYS A 10 -0.95 14.41 0.14
C CYS A 10 -1.83 13.55 -0.78
N VAL A 11 -3.15 13.67 -0.64
CA VAL A 11 -4.15 12.96 -1.45
C VAL A 11 -4.27 13.63 -2.83
N PHE A 12 -3.47 13.19 -3.81
CA PHE A 12 -3.67 13.57 -5.21
C PHE A 12 -4.62 12.58 -5.91
N PHE A 13 -5.77 13.10 -6.33
CA PHE A 13 -6.80 12.43 -7.14
C PHE A 13 -6.23 12.03 -8.52
N LEU A 14 -6.33 10.74 -8.88
CA LEU A 14 -6.82 10.16 -10.16
C LEU A 14 -6.33 8.68 -10.30
N ARG A 15 -7.28 7.76 -10.56
CA ARG A 15 -7.23 6.27 -10.59
C ARG A 15 -7.15 5.56 -9.22
N HIS A 16 -8.32 5.01 -8.83
CA HIS A 16 -8.73 4.32 -7.60
C HIS A 16 -7.70 3.42 -6.89
N GLN A 17 -6.73 4.03 -6.20
CA GLN A 17 -5.86 3.34 -5.25
C GLN A 17 -6.33 3.63 -3.83
N ALA A 18 -6.37 2.62 -2.95
CA ALA A 18 -6.78 2.84 -1.56
C ALA A 18 -5.70 3.59 -0.76
N LEU A 19 -4.42 3.31 -1.02
CA LEU A 19 -3.30 4.01 -0.41
C LEU A 19 -2.12 4.10 -1.37
N ARG A 20 -1.49 5.28 -1.45
CA ARG A 20 -0.29 5.51 -2.26
C ARG A 20 0.78 6.23 -1.43
N PHE A 21 2.01 5.72 -1.50
CA PHE A 21 3.22 6.39 -1.07
C PHE A 21 3.99 6.86 -2.31
N TYR A 22 4.41 8.13 -2.30
CA TYR A 22 5.17 8.74 -3.39
C TYR A 22 6.43 9.41 -2.84
N GLY A 23 7.59 9.16 -3.45
CA GLY A 23 8.85 9.84 -3.07
C GLY A 23 9.31 9.59 -1.63
N SER A 24 8.86 8.49 -1.01
CA SER A 24 9.03 8.26 0.43
C SER A 24 10.21 7.32 0.72
N THR A 25 10.94 7.56 1.81
CA THR A 25 12.08 6.73 2.23
C THR A 25 11.83 6.15 3.62
N ASN A 26 12.27 4.91 3.87
CA ASN A 26 12.14 4.21 5.16
C ASN A 26 10.67 4.06 5.61
N VAL A 27 9.84 3.52 4.70
CA VAL A 27 8.40 3.35 4.94
C VAL A 27 8.13 1.98 5.57
N THR A 28 7.39 1.95 6.67
CA THR A 28 6.87 0.70 7.24
C THR A 28 5.35 0.69 7.22
N VAL A 29 4.77 -0.34 6.62
CA VAL A 29 3.32 -0.59 6.60
C VAL A 29 3.05 -1.92 7.29
N THR A 30 2.32 -1.88 8.40
CA THR A 30 2.01 -3.09 9.16
C THR A 30 0.67 -3.04 9.87
N GLY A 31 0.05 -4.22 10.06
CA GLY A 31 -1.19 -4.38 10.83
C GLY A 31 -2.44 -3.77 10.17
N ILE A 32 -2.37 -3.42 8.89
CA ILE A 32 -3.49 -2.80 8.18
C ILE A 32 -4.36 -3.83 7.45
N THR A 33 -5.66 -3.56 7.36
CA THR A 33 -6.60 -4.35 6.53
C THR A 33 -7.24 -3.46 5.49
N ILE A 34 -7.12 -3.82 4.21
CA ILE A 34 -7.75 -3.13 3.08
C ILE A 34 -8.85 -4.03 2.52
N ARG A 35 -10.09 -3.51 2.42
CA ARG A 35 -11.23 -4.28 1.92
C ARG A 35 -11.92 -3.52 0.78
N ASN A 36 -12.37 -4.24 -0.24
CA ASN A 36 -13.28 -3.75 -1.29
C ASN A 36 -12.77 -2.52 -2.07
N SER A 37 -11.47 -2.41 -2.39
CA SER A 37 -11.01 -1.27 -3.19
C SER A 37 -11.16 -1.54 -4.70
N PRO A 38 -11.69 -0.58 -5.47
CA PRO A 38 -12.15 -0.84 -6.84
C PRO A 38 -11.07 -1.01 -7.92
N GLN A 39 -9.79 -0.67 -7.68
CA GLN A 39 -8.72 -0.92 -8.68
C GLN A 39 -7.38 -1.40 -8.09
N CYS A 40 -6.77 -0.71 -7.13
CA CYS A 40 -5.50 -1.15 -6.53
C CYS A 40 -5.45 -0.85 -5.02
N HIS A 41 -4.89 -1.77 -4.24
CA HIS A 41 -4.99 -1.66 -2.78
C HIS A 41 -3.85 -0.85 -2.18
N LEU A 42 -2.60 -1.05 -2.62
CA LEU A 42 -1.46 -0.31 -2.08
C LEU A 42 -0.43 0.01 -3.17
N LYS A 43 -0.05 1.27 -3.37
CA LYS A 43 0.99 1.66 -4.32
C LYS A 43 2.19 2.32 -3.63
N PHE A 44 3.39 1.93 -4.04
CA PHE A 44 4.63 2.63 -3.76
C PHE A 44 5.23 3.11 -5.08
N ASP A 45 5.50 4.41 -5.17
CA ASP A 45 6.04 5.04 -6.38
C ASP A 45 7.24 5.93 -6.00
N SER A 46 8.38 5.70 -6.62
CA SER A 46 9.64 6.42 -6.29
C SER A 46 10.01 6.33 -4.81
N CYS A 47 9.84 5.16 -4.18
CA CYS A 47 10.14 4.95 -2.76
C CYS A 47 11.45 4.19 -2.53
N MET A 48 12.08 4.34 -1.37
CA MET A 48 13.33 3.65 -1.01
C MET A 48 13.23 3.04 0.40
N THR A 49 13.66 1.78 0.56
CA THR A 49 13.62 1.06 1.84
C THR A 49 12.19 1.00 2.38
N VAL A 50 11.40 0.09 1.84
CA VAL A 50 9.99 -0.11 2.20
C VAL A 50 9.83 -1.49 2.82
N SER A 51 9.19 -1.57 3.99
CA SER A 51 8.83 -2.82 4.66
C SER A 51 7.33 -2.92 4.83
N VAL A 52 6.73 -3.97 4.28
CA VAL A 52 5.31 -4.26 4.38
C VAL A 52 5.12 -5.65 4.99
N TYR A 53 4.40 -5.73 6.10
CA TYR A 53 4.14 -7.02 6.75
C TYR A 53 2.89 -7.04 7.62
N ASN A 54 2.33 -8.23 7.87
CA ASN A 54 1.10 -8.41 8.65
C ASN A 54 -0.06 -7.55 8.11
N MET A 55 -0.16 -7.38 6.79
CA MET A 55 -1.29 -6.72 6.17
C MET A 55 -2.27 -7.74 5.61
N THR A 56 -3.56 -7.40 5.64
CA THR A 56 -4.62 -8.19 5.00
C THR A 56 -5.29 -7.37 3.92
N VAL A 57 -5.54 -8.01 2.79
CA VAL A 57 -6.17 -7.41 1.64
C VAL A 57 -7.27 -8.35 1.17
N SER A 58 -8.51 -7.87 1.03
CA SER A 58 -9.64 -8.69 0.61
C SER A 58 -10.53 -7.98 -0.41
N SER A 59 -10.84 -8.65 -1.51
CA SER A 59 -11.87 -8.25 -2.49
C SER A 59 -13.00 -9.29 -2.55
N PRO A 60 -14.21 -8.93 -2.99
CA PRO A 60 -15.21 -9.90 -3.40
C PRO A 60 -14.84 -10.52 -4.75
N GLY A 61 -15.17 -11.80 -4.97
CA GLY A 61 -14.74 -12.55 -6.16
C GLY A 61 -15.29 -12.06 -7.51
N ASN A 62 -16.24 -11.12 -7.50
CA ASN A 62 -16.74 -10.43 -8.69
C ASN A 62 -16.03 -9.09 -8.97
N SER A 63 -15.01 -8.74 -8.17
CA SER A 63 -14.25 -7.50 -8.34
C SER A 63 -13.39 -7.58 -9.60
N PRO A 64 -13.46 -6.59 -10.50
CA PRO A 64 -12.74 -6.60 -11.77
C PRO A 64 -11.21 -6.46 -11.62
N ASN A 65 -10.69 -6.07 -10.45
CA ASN A 65 -9.26 -5.88 -10.23
C ASN A 65 -8.79 -6.56 -8.93
N THR A 66 -7.73 -7.36 -9.04
CA THR A 66 -7.09 -8.15 -7.98
C THR A 66 -5.69 -7.63 -7.62
N ASP A 67 -5.35 -6.40 -8.01
CA ASP A 67 -4.01 -5.85 -7.79
C ASP A 67 -3.81 -5.44 -6.32
N GLY A 68 -3.19 -6.35 -5.56
CA GLY A 68 -2.85 -6.17 -4.15
C GLY A 68 -1.89 -5.00 -3.93
N ILE A 69 -0.61 -5.17 -4.27
CA ILE A 69 0.44 -4.18 -4.01
C ILE A 69 1.17 -3.85 -5.31
N HIS A 70 1.17 -2.57 -5.70
CA HIS A 70 1.85 -2.06 -6.89
C HIS A 70 3.15 -1.37 -6.49
N LEU A 71 4.29 -1.86 -7.00
CA LEU A 71 5.60 -1.26 -6.80
C LEU A 71 6.10 -0.65 -8.10
N GLN A 72 6.36 0.65 -8.10
CA GLN A 72 6.86 1.40 -9.25
C GLN A 72 8.05 2.26 -8.83
N ASN A 73 9.13 2.28 -9.62
CA ASN A 73 10.32 3.11 -9.40
C ASN A 73 10.88 3.03 -7.96
N SER A 74 10.63 1.92 -7.26
CA SER A 74 10.94 1.79 -5.84
C SER A 74 12.07 0.79 -5.65
N VAL A 75 12.96 1.07 -4.68
CA VAL A 75 14.18 0.30 -4.42
C VAL A 75 14.12 -0.23 -3.00
N ASP A 76 14.64 -1.45 -2.79
CA ASP A 76 14.71 -2.08 -1.47
C ASP A 76 13.34 -2.20 -0.81
N VAL A 77 12.44 -2.94 -1.48
CA VAL A 77 11.07 -3.18 -1.00
C VAL A 77 10.93 -4.62 -0.56
N VAL A 78 10.52 -4.83 0.70
CA VAL A 78 10.27 -6.14 1.29
C VAL A 78 8.80 -6.26 1.66
N VAL A 79 8.13 -7.26 1.11
CA VAL A 79 6.75 -7.64 1.46
C VAL A 79 6.76 -9.06 1.99
N HIS A 80 6.27 -9.28 3.21
CA HIS A 80 6.31 -10.59 3.87
C HIS A 80 5.17 -10.74 4.88
N HIS A 81 4.72 -11.97 5.18
CA HIS A 81 3.61 -12.22 6.13
C HIS A 81 2.33 -11.42 5.83
N SER A 82 1.98 -11.30 4.54
CA SER A 82 0.80 -10.57 4.09
C SER A 82 -0.23 -11.53 3.52
N ASN A 83 -1.51 -11.34 3.86
CA ASN A 83 -2.63 -12.10 3.32
C ASN A 83 -3.31 -11.31 2.21
N LEU A 84 -3.25 -11.79 0.98
CA LEU A 84 -3.90 -11.19 -0.18
C LEU A 84 -4.97 -12.17 -0.67
N ALA A 85 -6.24 -11.85 -0.42
CA ALA A 85 -7.39 -12.68 -0.75
C ALA A 85 -8.34 -11.95 -1.71
N CYS A 86 -9.02 -12.71 -2.56
CA CYS A 86 -10.01 -12.25 -3.53
C CYS A 86 -11.26 -13.15 -3.51
#